data_AF-A0A9D1M904-F1
#
_entry.id   AF-A0A9D1M904-F1
#
_cell.length_a   1.000
_cell.length_b   1.000
_cell.length_c   1.000
_cell.angle_alpha   90.00
_cell.angle_beta   90.00
_cell.angle_gamma   90.00
#
_symmetry.space_group_name_H-M   'P 1'
#
loop_
_entity.id
_entity.type
_entity.pdbx_description
1 polymer ?
#
loop_
_entity_poly.entity_id
_entity_poly.type
_entity_poly.pdbx_seq_one_letter_code
_entity_poly.pdbx_strand_id
1 'polypeptide(L)'
;QPLEFHNRYIDVHIPLSARETIGWADRSNLHEIKSPYQWDSDCGFYAEHPEQYFHVSPGMFAVVFPEDAHAPTIASGCLKKLIAKIKIDIL
;
A
#
# COMPACT_ATOMS: atom_id res chain seq x y z
N GLN A 1 3.22 -5.79 9.40
CA GLN A 1 2.32 -5.72 8.24
C GLN A 1 3.13 -6.01 6.99
N PRO A 2 2.71 -6.94 6.10
CA PRO A 2 3.48 -7.29 4.91
C PRO A 2 3.42 -6.18 3.85
N LEU A 3 4.39 -6.17 2.94
CA LEU A 3 4.34 -5.37 1.72
C LEU A 3 3.34 -6.01 0.75
N GLU A 4 2.28 -5.30 0.42
CA GLU A 4 1.31 -5.63 -0.61
C GLU A 4 1.58 -4.84 -1.90
N PHE A 5 1.13 -5.37 -3.03
CA PHE A 5 1.22 -4.69 -4.32
C PHE A 5 -0.02 -4.98 -5.18
N HIS A 6 -0.30 -4.04 -6.08
CA HIS A 6 -1.43 -4.06 -7.00
C HIS A 6 -0.93 -3.89 -8.44
N ASN A 7 -1.64 -4.45 -9.42
CA ASN A 7 -1.24 -4.33 -10.84
C ASN A 7 -2.26 -3.51 -11.65
N ARG A 8 -3.50 -3.37 -11.19
CA ARG A 8 -4.61 -2.81 -11.97
C ARG A 8 -5.19 -1.55 -11.35
N TYR A 9 -4.86 -1.29 -10.08
CA TYR A 9 -5.31 -0.11 -9.36
C TYR A 9 -4.16 0.63 -8.71
N ILE A 10 -4.26 1.96 -8.72
CA ILE A 10 -3.55 2.84 -7.81
C ILE A 10 -4.36 2.94 -6.53
N ASP A 11 -3.67 2.97 -5.40
CA ASP A 11 -4.27 3.16 -4.08
C ASP A 11 -4.08 4.59 -3.60
N VAL A 12 -5.16 5.20 -3.10
CA VAL A 12 -5.10 6.48 -2.39
C VAL A 12 -5.53 6.25 -0.95
N HIS A 13 -4.56 6.23 -0.04
CA HIS A 13 -4.80 6.07 1.39
C HIS A 13 -5.15 7.42 2.03
N ILE A 14 -6.30 7.46 2.70
CA ILE A 14 -6.84 8.68 3.32
C ILE A 14 -7.21 8.36 4.78
N PRO A 15 -6.30 8.58 5.75
CA PRO A 15 -6.63 8.42 7.17
C PRO A 15 -7.67 9.47 7.62
N LEU A 16 -8.64 9.04 8.41
CA LEU A 16 -9.74 9.89 8.89
C LEU A 16 -9.67 10.19 10.39
N SER A 17 -9.19 9.25 11.22
CA SER A 17 -9.22 9.40 12.69
C SER A 17 -7.86 9.55 13.36
N ALA A 18 -6.80 9.03 12.76
CA ALA A 18 -5.46 8.97 13.35
C ALA A 18 -4.38 9.01 12.28
N ARG A 19 -3.15 9.37 12.67
CA ARG A 19 -1.98 9.30 11.79
C ARG A 19 -1.68 7.85 11.43
N GLU A 20 -1.60 7.58 10.13
CA GLU A 20 -1.17 6.31 9.58
C GLU A 20 0.33 6.36 9.26
N THR A 21 1.04 5.27 9.54
CA THR A 21 2.37 5.00 9.01
C THR A 21 2.25 3.96 7.91
N ILE A 22 2.94 4.18 6.79
CA ILE A 22 2.94 3.29 5.64
C ILE A 22 4.40 2.90 5.38
N GLY A 23 4.68 1.61 5.40
CA GLY A 23 5.94 1.09 4.87
C GLY A 23 5.91 1.09 3.35
N TRP A 24 7.03 1.38 2.70
CA TRP A 24 7.17 1.43 1.26
C TRP A 24 8.50 0.82 0.82
N ALA A 25 8.50 0.21 -0.36
CA ALA A 25 9.69 -0.22 -1.07
C ALA A 25 9.44 -0.14 -2.59
N ASP A 26 10.51 0.13 -3.35
CA ASP A 26 10.46 -0.02 -4.80
C ASP A 26 10.26 -1.50 -5.14
N ARG A 27 9.14 -1.82 -5.78
CA ARG A 27 8.77 -3.20 -6.12
C ARG A 27 9.81 -3.89 -6.98
N SER A 28 10.56 -3.14 -7.81
CA SER A 28 11.58 -3.72 -8.69
C SER A 28 12.77 -4.34 -7.94
N ASN A 29 12.99 -3.92 -6.68
CA ASN A 29 14.02 -4.46 -5.79
C ASN A 29 13.54 -5.69 -4.98
N LEU A 30 12.27 -6.07 -5.10
CA LEU A 30 11.68 -7.17 -4.31
C LEU A 30 11.60 -8.47 -5.11
N HIS A 31 11.97 -9.56 -4.47
CA HIS A 31 12.13 -10.87 -5.12
C HIS A 31 11.47 -12.01 -4.34
N GLU A 32 11.26 -11.86 -3.04
CA GLU A 32 10.71 -12.94 -2.20
C GLU A 32 9.18 -12.84 -2.10
N ILE A 33 8.48 -13.60 -2.95
CA ILE A 33 7.01 -13.67 -2.92
C ILE A 33 6.53 -14.46 -1.69
N LYS A 34 5.83 -13.78 -0.78
CA LYS A 34 5.13 -14.39 0.35
C LYS A 34 3.79 -14.99 -0.07
N SER A 35 3.08 -14.31 -0.96
CA SER A 35 1.82 -14.80 -1.52
C SER A 35 1.68 -14.31 -2.96
N PRO A 36 1.42 -15.22 -3.92
CA PRO A 36 1.38 -14.88 -5.33
C PRO A 36 0.20 -13.96 -5.62
N TYR A 37 0.39 -13.10 -6.63
CA TYR A 37 -0.65 -12.19 -7.11
C TYR A 37 -1.94 -12.94 -7.48
N GLN A 38 -3.07 -12.41 -7.01
CA GLN A 38 -4.42 -12.88 -7.32
C GLN A 38 -5.16 -11.83 -8.14
N TRP A 39 -5.68 -12.24 -9.30
CA TRP A 39 -6.34 -11.34 -10.25
C TRP A 39 -7.64 -10.72 -9.70
N ASP A 40 -8.43 -11.51 -8.98
CA ASP A 40 -9.75 -11.10 -8.49
C ASP A 40 -9.66 -10.03 -7.40
N SER A 41 -8.66 -10.11 -6.53
CA SER A 41 -8.39 -9.10 -5.50
C SER A 41 -7.40 -8.02 -5.92
N ASP A 42 -6.80 -8.17 -7.11
CA ASP A 42 -5.67 -7.38 -7.60
C ASP A 42 -4.54 -7.25 -6.57
N CYS A 43 -4.17 -8.33 -5.89
CA CYS A 43 -3.24 -8.24 -4.76
C CYS A 43 -2.27 -9.42 -4.67
N GLY A 44 -1.01 -9.12 -4.35
CA GLY A 44 0.02 -10.08 -3.93
C GLY A 44 0.86 -9.51 -2.79
N PHE A 45 1.71 -10.34 -2.17
CA PHE A 45 2.51 -9.94 -1.01
C PHE A 45 3.97 -10.39 -1.13
N TYR A 46 4.89 -9.52 -0.73
CA TYR A 46 6.31 -9.83 -0.56
C TYR A 46 6.63 -10.21 0.90
N ALA A 47 7.66 -11.02 1.09
CA ALA A 47 8.18 -11.44 2.41
C ALA A 47 9.18 -10.44 3.00
N GLU A 48 9.80 -9.64 2.13
CA GLU A 48 10.77 -8.60 2.46
C GLU A 48 10.17 -7.47 3.30
N HIS A 49 11.06 -6.67 3.91
CA HIS A 49 10.70 -5.54 4.75
C HIS A 49 10.64 -4.23 3.96
N PRO A 50 9.81 -3.26 4.37
CA PRO A 50 9.84 -1.92 3.80
C PRO A 50 11.22 -1.27 3.86
N GLU A 51 11.63 -0.61 2.77
CA GLU A 51 12.85 0.20 2.70
C GLU A 51 12.70 1.50 3.49
N GLN A 52 11.50 2.09 3.43
CA GLN A 52 11.19 3.37 4.05
C GLN A 52 9.83 3.34 4.73
N TYR A 53 9.66 4.23 5.71
CA TYR A 53 8.37 4.47 6.35
C TYR A 53 8.06 5.96 6.26
N PHE A 54 6.82 6.27 5.92
CA PHE A 54 6.32 7.63 5.93
C PHE A 54 4.98 7.73 6.67
N HIS A 55 4.57 8.95 6.98
CA HIS A 55 3.40 9.21 7.80
C HIS A 55 2.36 10.05 7.05
N VAL A 56 1.09 9.66 7.16
CA VAL A 56 -0.05 10.36 6.61
C VAL A 56 -0.98 10.74 7.76
N SER A 57 -1.19 12.03 7.97
CA SER A 57 -2.10 12.53 9.02
C SER A 57 -3.50 12.78 8.45
N PRO A 58 -4.57 12.80 9.27
CA PRO A 58 -5.88 13.24 8.81
C PRO A 58 -5.82 14.61 8.13
N GLY A 59 -6.47 14.73 6.96
CA GLY A 59 -6.36 15.90 6.07
C GLY A 59 -5.26 15.77 5.00
N MET A 60 -4.43 14.74 5.07
CA MET A 60 -3.47 14.34 4.02
C MET A 60 -3.94 13.05 3.33
N PHE A 61 -3.27 12.71 2.23
CA PHE A 61 -3.42 11.44 1.55
C PHE A 61 -2.06 10.97 1.02
N ALA A 62 -1.93 9.67 0.79
CA ALA A 62 -0.81 9.09 0.06
C ALA A 62 -1.34 8.36 -1.17
N VAL A 63 -0.65 8.53 -2.30
CA VAL A 63 -0.92 7.82 -3.56
C VAL A 63 0.20 6.82 -3.74
N VAL A 64 -0.14 5.54 -3.95
CA VAL A 64 0.82 4.46 -4.22
C VAL A 64 0.43 3.76 -5.52
N PHE A 65 1.38 3.68 -6.43
CA PHE A 65 1.26 3.14 -7.78
C PHE A 65 1.57 1.63 -7.82
N PRO A 66 1.32 0.93 -8.94
CA PRO A 66 1.66 -0.49 -9.08
C PRO A 66 3.13 -0.86 -8.80
N GLU A 67 4.04 0.10 -8.97
CA GLU A 67 5.47 0.01 -8.70
C GLU A 67 5.81 0.18 -7.20
N ASP A 68 4.85 0.63 -6.39
CA ASP A 68 5.01 0.92 -4.97
C ASP A 68 4.50 -0.24 -4.13
N ALA A 69 5.38 -1.16 -3.76
CA ALA A 69 5.04 -2.15 -2.73
C ALA A 69 4.89 -1.41 -1.40
N HIS A 70 3.79 -1.64 -0.68
CA HIS A 70 3.47 -0.86 0.51
C HIS A 70 2.86 -1.69 1.64
N ALA A 71 3.09 -1.28 2.88
CA ALA A 71 2.60 -1.92 4.10
C ALA A 71 1.79 -0.90 4.91
N PRO A 72 0.48 -0.74 4.64
CA PRO A 72 -0.34 0.29 5.27
C PRO A 72 -0.85 -0.15 6.65
N THR A 73 -1.76 0.64 7.25
CA THR A 73 -2.51 0.32 8.47
C THR A 73 -1.65 0.19 9.74
N ILE A 74 -0.54 0.94 9.82
CA ILE A 74 0.29 1.00 11.03
C ILE A 74 -0.05 2.29 11.79
N ALA A 75 -0.74 2.18 12.91
CA ALA A 75 -1.12 3.33 13.74
C ALA A 75 -1.15 2.98 15.23
N SER A 76 -0.99 3.99 16.09
CA SER A 76 -1.24 3.84 17.53
C SER A 76 -2.74 3.98 17.80
N GLY A 77 -3.38 2.90 18.24
CA GLY A 77 -4.82 2.87 18.54
C GLY A 77 -5.69 2.60 17.32
N CYS A 78 -6.94 3.07 17.35
CA CYS A 78 -7.93 2.77 16.32
C CYS A 78 -7.80 3.71 15.11
N LEU A 79 -7.49 3.15 13.94
CA LEU A 79 -7.44 3.85 12.67
C LEU A 79 -8.72 3.63 11.87
N LYS A 80 -9.44 4.72 11.59
CA LYS A 80 -10.48 4.81 10.57
C LYS A 80 -9.86 5.49 9.34
N LYS A 81 -9.99 4.87 8.17
CA LYS A 81 -9.44 5.38 6.91
C LYS A 81 -10.36 5.04 5.73
N LEU A 82 -10.10 5.69 4.61
CA LEU A 82 -10.58 5.30 3.29
C LEU A 82 -9.39 4.85 2.43
N ILE A 83 -9.66 3.97 1.48
CA ILE A 83 -8.75 3.64 0.40
C ILE A 83 -9.54 3.80 -0.89
N ALA A 84 -9.23 4.81 -1.68
CA ALA A 84 -9.80 4.93 -3.01
C ALA A 84 -8.94 4.10 -3.98
N LYS A 85 -9.59 3.25 -4.78
CA LYS A 85 -8.95 2.44 -5.82
C LYS A 85 -9.19 3.10 -7.17
N ILE A 86 -8.13 3.51 -7.87
CA ILE A 86 -8.21 4.14 -9.18
C ILE A 86 -7.73 3.14 -10.22
N LYS A 87 -8.64 2.67 -11.09
CA LYS A 87 -8.29 1.71 -12.14
C LYS A 87 -7.33 2.36 -13.13
N ILE A 88 -6.20 1.72 -13.39
CA ILE A 88 -5.32 2.12 -14.48
C ILE A 88 -5.77 1.42 -15.76
N ASP A 89 -6.14 2.21 -16.75
CA ASP A 89 -6.34 1.71 -18.10
C ASP A 89 -4.99 1.81 -18.81
N ILE A 90 -4.34 0.66 -19.01
CA ILE A 90 -3.21 0.56 -19.92
C ILE A 90 -3.83 0.61 -21.32
N LEU A 91 -3.63 1.74 -22.02
CA LEU A 91 -3.95 1.88 -23.45
C LEU A 91 -3.11 0.90 -24.29
#